data_AF-X1JEG0-F1
#
_entry.id   AF-X1JEG0-F1
#
_cell.length_a   1.000
_cell.length_b   1.000
_cell.length_c   1.000
_cell.angle_alpha   90.00
_cell.angle_beta   90.00
_cell.angle_gamma   90.00
#
_symmetry.space_group_name_H-M   'P 1'
#
loop_
_entity.id
_entity.type
_entity.pdbx_description
1 polymer ?
#
loop_
_entity_poly.entity_id
_entity_poly.type
_entity_poly.pdbx_seq_one_letter_code
_entity_poly.pdbx_strand_id
1 'polypeptide(L)'
;MPPRPDDLDFEVEELSATRKAIAERVRQSNREIPVFLMHAVADASCLVAARDAMKADAKAQADQTQPRVPTYNDLLIKIVATALGDHPRFNAWYTEDEGLKLVKQINVGFAVATENGVLLPTVADADKKSLDEIAAEAAELVDLARKGRLRASLQMGATFSISNVGPM
;
A
#
# COMPACT_ATOMS: atom_id res chain seq x y z
N MET A 1 39.32 22.36 -13.25
CA MET A 1 37.89 21.99 -13.17
C MET A 1 37.81 20.74 -12.31
N PRO A 2 36.93 20.64 -11.31
CA PRO A 2 36.76 19.38 -10.59
C PRO A 2 36.32 18.28 -11.58
N PRO A 3 36.75 17.02 -11.35
CA PRO A 3 36.34 15.90 -12.20
C PRO A 3 34.82 15.75 -12.22
N ARG A 4 34.25 15.34 -13.36
CA ARG A 4 32.82 15.00 -13.43
C ARG A 4 32.59 13.70 -12.65
N PRO A 5 31.37 13.45 -12.15
CA PRO A 5 31.06 12.18 -11.48
C PRO A 5 31.42 10.94 -12.32
N ASP A 6 31.28 11.03 -13.64
CA ASP A 6 31.63 9.94 -14.58
C ASP A 6 33.15 9.71 -14.72
N ASP A 7 33.98 10.67 -14.28
CA ASP A 7 35.45 10.59 -14.30
C ASP A 7 36.02 9.99 -12.99
N LEU A 8 35.15 9.65 -12.03
CA LEU A 8 35.52 9.03 -10.76
C LEU A 8 35.56 7.50 -10.90
N ASP A 9 36.29 6.82 -10.02
CA ASP A 9 36.20 5.37 -9.91
C ASP A 9 34.84 4.99 -9.33
N PHE A 10 34.08 4.13 -10.02
CA PHE A 10 32.78 3.63 -9.56
C PHE A 10 32.59 2.15 -9.88
N GLU A 11 31.77 1.50 -9.05
CA GLU A 11 31.26 0.14 -9.29
C GLU A 11 29.84 0.22 -9.83
N VAL A 12 29.52 -0.67 -10.78
CA VAL A 12 28.18 -0.77 -11.37
C VAL A 12 27.47 -1.99 -10.82
N GLU A 13 26.40 -1.76 -10.05
CA GLU A 13 25.47 -2.83 -9.64
C GLU A 13 24.36 -2.99 -10.69
N GLU A 14 24.27 -4.15 -11.32
CA GLU A 14 23.21 -4.42 -12.29
C GLU A 14 21.84 -4.56 -11.61
N LEU A 15 20.86 -3.78 -12.09
CA LEU A 15 19.48 -3.88 -11.61
C LEU A 15 18.80 -5.16 -12.10
N SER A 16 18.10 -5.84 -11.20
CA SER A 16 17.19 -6.92 -11.54
C SER A 16 16.06 -6.45 -12.47
N ALA A 17 15.46 -7.37 -13.23
CA ALA A 17 14.35 -7.05 -14.13
C ALA A 17 13.18 -6.36 -13.41
N THR A 18 12.86 -6.81 -12.18
CA THR A 18 11.85 -6.20 -11.32
C THR A 18 12.21 -4.76 -10.96
N ARG A 19 13.45 -4.49 -10.54
CA ARG A 19 13.91 -3.12 -10.22
C ARG A 19 13.87 -2.21 -11.45
N LYS A 20 14.28 -2.70 -12.62
CA LYS A 20 14.19 -1.95 -13.89
C LYS A 20 12.74 -1.58 -14.22
N ALA A 21 11.79 -2.51 -14.08
CA ALA A 21 10.38 -2.25 -14.32
C ALA A 21 9.78 -1.23 -13.34
N ILE A 22 10.14 -1.32 -12.05
CA ILE A 22 9.72 -0.35 -11.03
C ILE A 22 10.26 1.05 -11.37
N ALA A 23 11.57 1.16 -11.68
CA ALA A 23 12.20 2.42 -12.02
C ALA A 23 11.52 3.10 -13.23
N GLU A 24 11.19 2.32 -14.26
CA GLU A 24 10.46 2.83 -15.43
C GLU A 24 9.09 3.39 -15.06
N ARG A 25 8.30 2.64 -14.26
CA ARG A 25 6.96 3.05 -13.84
C ARG A 25 6.96 4.29 -12.96
N VAL A 26 7.88 4.37 -12.00
CA VAL A 26 8.02 5.55 -11.14
C VAL A 26 8.43 6.77 -11.96
N ARG A 27 9.38 6.61 -12.88
CA ARG A 27 9.80 7.69 -13.78
C ARG A 27 8.65 8.17 -14.66
N GLN A 28 7.87 7.25 -15.21
CA GLN A 28 6.69 7.56 -16.01
C GLN A 28 5.68 8.38 -15.19
N SER A 29 5.31 7.90 -14.00
CA SER A 29 4.37 8.56 -13.09
C SER A 29 4.81 10.00 -12.76
N ASN A 30 6.08 10.19 -12.38
CA ASN A 30 6.62 11.51 -12.04
C ASN A 30 6.68 12.48 -13.23
N ARG A 31 6.74 11.96 -14.46
CA ARG A 31 6.78 12.79 -15.66
C ARG A 31 5.37 13.18 -16.12
N GLU A 32 4.43 12.25 -16.02
CA GLU A 32 3.06 12.41 -16.56
C GLU A 32 2.12 13.10 -15.58
N ILE A 33 2.34 12.94 -14.27
CA ILE A 33 1.43 13.44 -13.24
C ILE A 33 2.09 14.63 -12.51
N PRO A 34 1.55 15.85 -12.60
CA PRO A 34 2.01 16.97 -11.79
C PRO A 34 1.63 16.73 -10.32
N VAL A 35 2.61 16.31 -9.52
CA VAL A 35 2.40 15.98 -8.10
C VAL A 35 2.38 17.25 -7.25
N PHE A 36 1.35 17.41 -6.43
CA PHE A 36 1.35 18.31 -5.28
C PHE A 36 1.27 17.49 -4.00
N LEU A 37 1.96 17.95 -2.95
CA LEU A 37 2.05 17.25 -1.68
C LEU A 37 1.25 17.99 -0.61
N MET A 38 0.49 17.24 0.18
CA MET A 38 -0.19 17.74 1.37
C MET A 38 0.29 16.96 2.58
N HIS A 39 0.54 17.68 3.67
CA HIS A 39 0.96 17.11 4.93
C HIS A 39 -0.05 17.49 6.01
N ALA A 40 -0.42 16.52 6.84
CA ALA A 40 -1.28 16.70 8.00
C ALA A 40 -0.75 15.86 9.15
N VAL A 41 -0.99 16.32 10.38
CA VAL A 41 -0.68 15.59 11.61
C VAL A 41 -2.00 15.24 12.27
N ALA A 42 -2.16 13.98 12.67
CA ALA A 42 -3.33 13.49 13.38
C ALA A 42 -2.90 12.84 14.69
N ASP A 43 -3.64 13.10 15.76
CA ASP A 43 -3.48 12.37 17.02
C ASP A 43 -4.06 10.96 16.87
N ALA A 44 -3.18 9.96 17.01
CA ALA A 44 -3.54 8.55 16.88
C ALA A 44 -3.80 7.87 18.24
N SER A 45 -3.90 8.60 19.35
CA SER A 45 -4.06 8.02 20.69
C SER A 45 -5.28 7.09 20.79
N CYS A 46 -6.42 7.50 20.23
CA CYS A 46 -7.63 6.67 20.19
C CYS A 46 -7.45 5.43 19.30
N LEU A 47 -6.71 5.53 18.19
CA LEU A 47 -6.41 4.41 17.30
C LEU A 47 -5.54 3.36 18.01
N VAL A 48 -4.52 3.82 18.72
CA VAL A 48 -3.63 2.95 19.53
C VAL A 48 -4.43 2.25 20.62
N ALA A 49 -5.25 2.99 21.38
CA ALA A 49 -6.09 2.41 22.43
C ALA A 49 -7.08 1.38 21.89
N ALA A 50 -7.73 1.65 20.74
CA ALA A 50 -8.64 0.71 20.10
C ALA A 50 -7.93 -0.58 19.69
N ARG A 51 -6.72 -0.48 19.13
CA ARG A 51 -5.93 -1.65 18.76
C ARG A 51 -5.46 -2.45 19.98
N ASP A 52 -5.09 -1.78 21.07
CA ASP A 52 -4.69 -2.45 22.31
C ASP A 52 -5.86 -3.20 22.96
N ALA A 53 -7.08 -2.64 22.89
CA ALA A 53 -8.30 -3.34 23.29
C ALA A 53 -8.54 -4.60 22.43
N MET A 54 -8.47 -4.48 21.10
CA MET A 54 -8.58 -5.65 20.19
C MET A 54 -7.55 -6.73 20.51
N LYS A 55 -6.32 -6.33 20.86
CA LYS A 55 -5.26 -7.26 21.26
C LYS A 55 -5.54 -7.94 22.60
N ALA A 56 -6.17 -7.24 23.55
CA ALA A 56 -6.59 -7.80 24.83
C ALA A 56 -7.73 -8.81 24.65
N ASP A 57 -8.72 -8.47 23.83
CA ASP A 57 -9.87 -9.33 23.51
C ASP A 57 -9.43 -10.62 22.81
N ALA A 58 -8.50 -10.52 21.85
CA ALA A 58 -7.95 -11.68 21.16
C ALA A 58 -7.21 -12.64 22.13
N LYS A 59 -6.55 -12.12 23.17
CA LYS A 59 -5.91 -12.94 24.21
C LYS A 59 -6.91 -13.64 25.13
N ALA A 60 -8.04 -12.99 25.42
CA ALA A 60 -9.09 -13.56 26.26
C ALA A 60 -9.84 -14.72 25.57
N GLN A 61 -9.90 -14.72 24.23
CA GLN A 61 -10.61 -15.71 23.41
C GLN A 61 -9.72 -16.86 22.91
N ALA A 62 -8.60 -17.17 23.59
CA ALA A 62 -7.56 -18.11 23.14
C ALA A 62 -8.00 -19.57 22.87
N ASP A 63 -9.26 -19.93 23.14
CA ASP A 63 -9.81 -21.28 22.98
C ASP A 63 -10.71 -21.47 21.73
N GLN A 64 -10.96 -20.41 20.96
CA GLN A 64 -11.73 -20.47 19.70
C GLN A 64 -10.95 -19.82 18.58
N THR A 65 -11.18 -20.29 17.35
CA THR A 65 -10.59 -19.88 16.05
C THR A 65 -10.23 -18.39 16.03
N GLN A 66 -9.00 -18.05 16.45
CA GLN A 66 -8.65 -16.66 16.77
C GLN A 66 -8.65 -15.78 15.50
N PRO A 67 -9.48 -14.72 15.44
CA PRO A 67 -9.27 -13.68 14.43
C PRO A 67 -7.91 -13.02 14.68
N ARG A 68 -7.15 -12.84 13.60
CA ARG A 68 -5.81 -12.23 13.65
C ARG A 68 -5.92 -10.81 14.21
N VAL A 69 -5.07 -10.46 15.18
CA VAL A 69 -5.00 -9.08 15.69
C VAL A 69 -4.64 -8.12 14.55
N PRO A 70 -5.52 -7.16 14.20
CA PRO A 70 -5.26 -6.21 13.13
C PRO A 70 -4.00 -5.37 13.40
N THR A 71 -3.21 -5.16 12.36
CA THR A 71 -2.06 -4.27 12.37
C THR A 71 -2.50 -2.82 12.15
N TYR A 72 -1.61 -1.86 12.40
CA TYR A 72 -1.89 -0.46 12.03
C TYR A 72 -2.11 -0.29 10.53
N ASN A 73 -1.46 -1.10 9.70
CA ASN A 73 -1.69 -1.04 8.25
C ASN A 73 -3.11 -1.47 7.89
N ASP A 74 -3.62 -2.53 8.52
CA ASP A 74 -4.99 -3.03 8.28
C ASP A 74 -6.05 -2.01 8.69
N LEU A 75 -5.81 -1.34 9.83
CA LEU A 75 -6.63 -0.21 10.28
C LEU A 75 -6.61 0.95 9.26
N LEU A 76 -5.43 1.32 8.76
CA LEU A 76 -5.29 2.37 7.75
C LEU A 76 -5.99 2.00 6.44
N ILE A 77 -5.90 0.75 5.98
CA ILE A 77 -6.65 0.27 4.80
C ILE A 77 -8.15 0.47 5.02
N LYS A 78 -8.68 0.07 6.18
CA LYS A 78 -10.13 0.21 6.46
C LYS A 78 -10.56 1.68 6.56
N ILE A 79 -9.77 2.52 7.23
CA ILE A 79 -10.05 3.96 7.36
C ILE A 79 -10.07 4.63 5.99
N VAL A 80 -9.04 4.39 5.17
CA VAL A 80 -8.94 4.95 3.83
C VAL A 80 -10.07 4.46 2.93
N ALA A 81 -10.37 3.16 2.95
CA ALA A 81 -11.47 2.61 2.16
C ALA A 81 -12.82 3.26 2.50
N THR A 82 -13.06 3.52 3.80
CA THR A 82 -14.27 4.22 4.25
C THR A 82 -14.27 5.67 3.75
N ALA A 83 -13.16 6.40 3.90
CA ALA A 83 -13.05 7.79 3.46
C ALA A 83 -13.18 7.95 1.93
N LEU A 84 -12.71 6.98 1.14
CA LEU A 84 -12.88 6.98 -0.32
C LEU A 84 -14.35 6.83 -0.74
N GLY A 85 -15.16 6.15 0.07
CA GLY A 85 -16.62 6.07 -0.13
C GLY A 85 -17.30 7.44 0.00
N ASP A 86 -16.89 8.23 1.00
CA ASP A 86 -17.41 9.57 1.24
C ASP A 86 -16.83 10.61 0.26
N HIS A 87 -15.65 10.34 -0.30
CA HIS A 87 -14.92 11.25 -1.18
C HIS A 87 -14.53 10.60 -2.52
N PRO A 88 -15.49 10.33 -3.41
CA PRO A 88 -15.27 9.56 -4.64
C PRO A 88 -14.29 10.21 -5.64
N ARG A 89 -14.02 11.51 -5.52
CA ARG A 89 -13.03 12.21 -6.37
C ARG A 89 -11.59 11.78 -6.09
N PHE A 90 -11.30 11.25 -4.90
CA PHE A 90 -10.01 10.64 -4.60
C PHE A 90 -9.89 9.20 -5.12
N ASN A 91 -11.03 8.55 -5.41
CA ASN A 91 -11.08 7.23 -6.02
C ASN A 91 -11.35 7.34 -7.54
N ALA A 92 -10.47 8.02 -8.25
CA ALA A 92 -10.70 8.39 -9.64
C ALA A 92 -9.48 8.18 -10.54
N TRP A 93 -9.74 8.05 -11.83
CA TRP A 93 -8.71 7.90 -12.87
C TRP A 93 -8.91 8.96 -13.94
N TYR A 94 -7.85 9.64 -14.34
CA TYR A 94 -7.88 10.64 -15.41
C TYR A 94 -7.39 10.05 -16.73
N THR A 95 -8.10 10.33 -17.82
CA THR A 95 -7.60 10.15 -19.18
C THR A 95 -7.85 11.43 -19.99
N GLU A 96 -6.95 11.72 -20.94
CA GLU A 96 -7.10 12.90 -21.81
C GLU A 96 -8.40 12.85 -22.62
N ASP A 97 -8.81 11.66 -23.08
CA ASP A 97 -9.98 11.48 -23.95
C ASP A 97 -11.33 11.50 -23.21
N GLU A 98 -11.41 10.94 -22.00
CA GLU A 98 -12.68 10.75 -21.27
C GLU A 98 -12.80 11.65 -20.03
N GLY A 99 -11.72 12.33 -19.64
CA GLY A 99 -11.66 13.15 -18.44
C GLY A 99 -11.57 12.32 -17.16
N LEU A 100 -12.25 12.79 -16.10
CA LEU A 100 -12.19 12.20 -14.77
C LEU A 100 -13.20 11.06 -14.60
N LYS A 101 -12.71 9.83 -14.51
CA LYS A 101 -13.48 8.62 -14.25
C LYS A 101 -13.54 8.32 -12.76
N LEU A 102 -14.72 8.43 -12.16
CA LEU A 102 -14.93 8.06 -10.76
C LEU A 102 -15.10 6.54 -10.65
N VAL A 103 -14.13 5.86 -10.03
CA VAL A 103 -14.13 4.41 -9.90
C VAL A 103 -15.09 4.02 -8.78
N LYS A 104 -15.97 3.04 -9.03
CA LYS A 104 -16.98 2.59 -8.08
C LYS A 104 -16.45 1.55 -7.09
N GLN A 105 -15.53 0.71 -7.54
CA GLN A 105 -14.83 -0.25 -6.69
C GLN A 105 -13.75 0.48 -5.89
N ILE A 106 -13.62 0.17 -4.61
CA ILE A 106 -12.60 0.74 -3.73
C ILE A 106 -11.56 -0.35 -3.48
N ASN A 107 -10.47 -0.28 -4.23
CA ASN A 107 -9.39 -1.25 -4.17
C ASN A 107 -8.15 -0.56 -3.61
N VAL A 108 -7.69 -0.98 -2.44
CA VAL A 108 -6.58 -0.33 -1.73
C VAL A 108 -5.30 -1.12 -1.93
N GLY A 109 -4.38 -0.57 -2.70
CA GLY A 109 -3.01 -1.04 -2.80
C GLY A 109 -2.21 -0.64 -1.56
N PHE A 110 -1.31 -1.49 -1.09
CA PHE A 110 -0.42 -1.15 0.03
C PHE A 110 1.01 -1.59 -0.24
N ALA A 111 1.97 -0.74 0.12
CA ALA A 111 3.39 -1.00 -0.14
C ALA A 111 3.95 -2.11 0.76
N VAL A 112 4.64 -3.07 0.16
CA VAL A 112 5.38 -4.14 0.86
C VAL A 112 6.83 -4.15 0.38
N ALA A 113 7.76 -3.88 1.30
CA ALA A 113 9.19 -3.96 1.02
C ALA A 113 9.65 -5.42 0.92
N THR A 114 10.43 -5.71 -0.11
CA THR A 114 11.09 -7.00 -0.38
C THR A 114 12.55 -6.75 -0.76
N GLU A 115 13.37 -7.80 -0.79
CA GLU A 115 14.78 -7.71 -1.22
C GLU A 115 14.92 -7.15 -2.65
N ASN A 116 13.93 -7.44 -3.51
CA ASN A 116 13.91 -7.05 -4.92
C ASN A 116 13.25 -5.69 -5.18
N GLY A 117 12.85 -4.97 -4.13
CA GLY A 117 12.18 -3.67 -4.22
C GLY A 117 10.82 -3.64 -3.52
N VAL A 118 10.02 -2.61 -3.80
CA VAL A 118 8.70 -2.42 -3.20
C VAL A 118 7.62 -2.97 -4.14
N LEU A 119 6.81 -3.91 -3.64
CA LEU A 119 5.64 -4.43 -4.33
C LEU A 119 4.36 -3.79 -3.78
N LEU A 120 3.31 -3.76 -4.59
CA LEU A 120 2.01 -3.18 -4.25
C LEU A 120 0.89 -4.23 -4.40
N PRO A 121 0.74 -5.17 -3.45
CA PRO A 121 -0.47 -5.98 -3.37
C PRO A 121 -1.72 -5.11 -3.16
N THR A 122 -2.87 -5.60 -3.63
CA THR A 122 -4.14 -4.88 -3.61
C THR A 122 -5.19 -5.65 -2.81
N VAL A 123 -5.83 -5.00 -1.84
CA VAL A 123 -7.05 -5.47 -1.20
C VAL A 123 -8.24 -4.97 -2.03
N ALA A 124 -8.89 -5.88 -2.74
CA ALA A 124 -10.06 -5.55 -3.57
C ALA A 124 -11.31 -5.30 -2.71
N ASP A 125 -12.21 -4.41 -3.14
CA ASP A 125 -13.47 -4.11 -2.43
C ASP A 125 -13.28 -3.88 -0.91
N ALA A 126 -12.24 -3.12 -0.54
CA ALA A 126 -11.82 -2.92 0.84
C ALA A 126 -12.89 -2.24 1.70
N ASP A 127 -13.81 -1.49 1.09
CA ASP A 127 -14.95 -0.87 1.74
C ASP A 127 -15.96 -1.91 2.25
N LYS A 128 -16.15 -3.00 1.50
CA LYS A 128 -17.13 -4.07 1.79
C LYS A 128 -16.63 -5.09 2.82
N LYS A 129 -15.32 -5.16 3.05
CA LYS A 129 -14.69 -6.11 3.96
C LYS A 129 -14.70 -5.62 5.40
N SER A 130 -14.90 -6.54 6.32
CA SER A 130 -14.65 -6.33 7.75
C SER A 130 -13.15 -6.13 8.01
N LEU A 131 -12.81 -5.60 9.19
CA LEU A 131 -11.42 -5.40 9.58
C LEU A 131 -10.65 -6.73 9.67
N ASP A 132 -11.30 -7.79 10.15
CA ASP A 132 -10.68 -9.11 10.28
C ASP A 132 -10.39 -9.76 8.92
N GLU A 133 -11.31 -9.59 7.94
CA GLU A 133 -11.09 -10.04 6.57
C GLU A 133 -9.91 -9.30 5.92
N ILE A 134 -9.84 -7.97 6.11
CA ILE A 134 -8.69 -7.17 5.62
C ILE A 134 -7.40 -7.65 6.27
N ALA A 135 -7.39 -7.88 7.59
CA ALA A 135 -6.19 -8.32 8.31
C ALA A 135 -5.73 -9.71 7.86
N ALA A 136 -6.65 -10.63 7.58
CA ALA A 136 -6.33 -11.96 7.05
C ALA A 136 -5.75 -11.88 5.62
N GLU A 137 -6.42 -11.14 4.72
CA GLU A 137 -6.00 -11.01 3.33
C GLU A 137 -4.69 -10.24 3.18
N ALA A 138 -4.53 -9.12 3.88
CA ALA A 138 -3.30 -8.34 3.87
C ALA A 138 -2.12 -9.17 4.35
N ALA A 139 -2.31 -10.01 5.36
CA ALA A 139 -1.27 -10.92 5.83
C ALA A 139 -0.85 -11.96 4.79
N GLU A 140 -1.81 -12.57 4.10
CA GLU A 140 -1.54 -13.51 3.01
C GLU A 140 -0.77 -12.81 1.88
N LEU A 141 -1.19 -11.61 1.49
CA LEU A 141 -0.55 -10.81 0.45
C LEU A 141 0.89 -10.41 0.82
N VAL A 142 1.14 -10.04 2.08
CA VAL A 142 2.51 -9.75 2.59
C VAL A 142 3.38 -11.01 2.52
N ASP A 143 2.85 -12.15 2.95
CA ASP A 143 3.56 -13.42 2.91
C ASP A 143 3.92 -13.83 1.47
N LEU A 144 2.97 -13.71 0.55
CA LEU A 144 3.19 -13.96 -0.87
C LEU A 144 4.24 -13.01 -1.47
N ALA A 145 4.18 -11.72 -1.13
CA ALA A 145 5.15 -10.73 -1.58
C ALA A 145 6.57 -11.07 -1.12
N ARG A 146 6.74 -11.34 0.18
CA ARG A 146 8.04 -11.68 0.78
C ARG A 146 8.61 -13.00 0.25
N LYS A 147 7.75 -13.98 -0.04
CA LYS A 147 8.14 -15.27 -0.62
C LYS A 147 8.36 -15.22 -2.14
N GLY A 148 8.17 -14.05 -2.79
CA GLY A 148 8.29 -13.90 -4.25
C GLY A 148 7.19 -14.64 -5.03
N ARG A 149 6.05 -14.95 -4.40
CA ARG A 149 4.92 -15.70 -4.97
C ARG A 149 3.70 -14.83 -5.26
N LEU A 150 3.83 -13.51 -5.13
CA LEU A 150 2.74 -12.57 -5.41
C LEU A 150 2.47 -12.50 -6.91
N ARG A 151 1.31 -13.03 -7.31
CA ARG A 151 0.86 -13.02 -8.72
C ARG A 151 0.55 -11.59 -9.18
N ALA A 152 0.75 -11.33 -10.47
CA ALA A 152 0.42 -10.03 -11.07
C ALA A 152 -1.05 -9.63 -10.85
N SER A 153 -1.99 -10.60 -10.89
CA SER A 153 -3.41 -10.35 -10.63
C SER A 153 -3.71 -9.78 -9.25
N LEU A 154 -2.85 -10.03 -8.26
CA LEU A 154 -2.98 -9.53 -6.89
C LEU A 154 -2.32 -8.16 -6.70
N GLN A 155 -1.64 -7.64 -7.72
CA GLN A 155 -1.01 -6.32 -7.74
C GLN A 155 -1.77 -5.31 -8.62
N MET A 156 -2.68 -5.79 -9.46
CA MET A 156 -3.42 -4.97 -10.40
C MET A 156 -4.73 -4.47 -9.80
N GLY A 157 -5.22 -3.35 -10.32
CA GLY A 157 -6.57 -2.85 -10.03
C GLY A 157 -6.69 -2.01 -8.75
N ALA A 158 -5.58 -1.69 -8.06
CA ALA A 158 -5.58 -0.67 -7.02
C ALA A 158 -6.07 0.66 -7.59
N THR A 159 -7.02 1.28 -6.90
CA THR A 159 -7.56 2.60 -7.23
C THR A 159 -7.00 3.68 -6.32
N PHE A 160 -6.44 3.28 -5.18
CA PHE A 160 -5.72 4.13 -4.24
C PHE A 160 -4.58 3.34 -3.61
N SER A 161 -3.47 4.00 -3.28
CA SER A 161 -2.28 3.35 -2.69
C SER A 161 -1.91 3.97 -1.35
N ILE A 162 -1.66 3.13 -0.36
CA ILE A 162 -1.07 3.52 0.93
C ILE A 162 0.38 3.03 1.02
N SER A 163 1.23 3.82 1.65
CA SER A 163 2.61 3.44 1.95
C SER A 163 2.88 3.73 3.42
N ASN A 164 3.25 2.69 4.17
CA ASN A 164 3.54 2.79 5.59
C ASN A 164 5.00 2.41 5.86
N VAL A 165 5.80 3.40 6.24
CA VAL A 165 7.23 3.24 6.58
C VAL A 165 7.46 3.08 8.08
N GLY A 166 6.42 3.17 8.92
CA GLY A 166 6.54 3.06 10.38
C GLY A 166 7.13 1.74 10.92
N PRO A 167 7.03 0.59 10.22
CA PRO A 167 7.72 -0.63 10.63
C PRO A 167 9.22 -0.70 10.33
N MET A 168 9.78 0.28 9.60
CA MET A 168 11.21 0.35 9.29
C MET A 168 12.01 0.99 10.42
#